data_AF-A0A346S3F4-F1
#
_entry.id   AF-A0A346S3F4-F1
#
_cell.length_a   1.000
_cell.length_b   1.000
_cell.length_c   1.000
_cell.angle_alpha   90.00
_cell.angle_beta   90.00
_cell.angle_gamma   90.00
#
_symmetry.space_group_name_H-M   'P 1'
#
loop_
_entity.id
_entity.type
_entity.pdbx_description
1 polymer ?
#
loop_
_entity_poly.entity_id
_entity_poly.type
_entity_poly.pdbx_seq_one_letter_code
_entity_poly.pdbx_strand_id
1 'polypeptide(L)'
;MSSRTDHWKRELQVGAVVRRSPGVTRWARDIWKPVALIPGAPEAFWKELVRKGEVVDYHAGTVAMELFRADVEGYLVSLNMIVPSVWVILDKDQSNRSPSGWVVSTITASAHEALDALDSGESIVEAVPIPESLAAWIKEFIDMHYIEEPFKKRRRDEIRVDGIEDAKGDPRIRQQSDVYRAPSNIKKPRVQ
;
A
#
# COMPACT_ATOMS: atom_id res chain seq x y z
N MET A 1 -26.35 -16.35 14.11
CA MET A 1 -25.89 -15.47 13.03
C MET A 1 -24.46 -15.08 13.37
N SER A 2 -23.51 -15.36 12.47
CA SER A 2 -22.08 -15.44 12.78
C SER A 2 -21.48 -14.07 13.13
N SER A 3 -21.00 -13.92 14.36
CA SER A 3 -20.29 -12.72 14.86
C SER A 3 -18.90 -12.49 14.23
N ARG A 4 -18.53 -13.28 13.21
CA ARG A 4 -17.21 -13.20 12.56
C ARG A 4 -17.15 -12.18 11.42
N THR A 5 -18.26 -11.56 11.04
CA THR A 5 -18.32 -10.63 9.89
C THR A 5 -18.24 -9.16 10.27
N ASP A 6 -18.34 -8.78 11.55
CA ASP A 6 -18.49 -7.37 11.96
C ASP A 6 -17.16 -6.60 12.19
N HIS A 7 -16.00 -7.25 11.98
CA HIS A 7 -14.69 -6.63 12.27
C HIS A 7 -13.71 -6.61 11.09
N TRP A 8 -14.14 -6.91 9.85
CA TRP A 8 -13.17 -6.91 8.73
C TRP A 8 -12.68 -5.50 8.32
N LYS A 9 -13.43 -4.46 8.70
CA LYS A 9 -13.15 -3.04 8.46
C LYS A 9 -13.33 -2.24 9.75
N ARG A 10 -12.54 -1.19 9.93
CA ARG A 10 -12.73 -0.16 10.98
C ARG A 10 -12.57 1.22 10.35
N GLU A 11 -13.34 2.22 10.78
CA GLU A 11 -13.25 3.57 10.23
C GLU A 11 -13.29 4.65 11.32
N LEU A 12 -12.62 5.77 11.05
CA LEU A 12 -12.58 6.94 11.93
C LEU A 12 -12.43 8.20 11.09
N GLN A 13 -13.18 9.26 11.41
CA GLN A 13 -12.97 10.57 10.80
C GLN A 13 -11.66 11.16 11.29
N VAL A 14 -10.76 11.52 10.37
CA VAL A 14 -9.47 12.11 10.70
C VAL A 14 -9.30 13.40 9.91
N GLY A 15 -9.01 14.48 10.62
CA GLY A 15 -8.67 15.77 10.03
C GLY A 15 -7.18 15.87 9.74
N ALA A 16 -6.80 16.38 8.57
CA ALA A 16 -5.41 16.71 8.26
C ALA A 16 -5.15 18.20 8.49
N VAL A 17 -4.04 18.48 9.19
CA VAL A 17 -3.51 19.83 9.34
C VAL A 17 -2.41 20.04 8.31
N VAL A 18 -2.58 21.03 7.45
CA VAL A 18 -1.61 21.41 6.41
C VAL A 18 -1.05 22.78 6.75
N ARG A 19 0.28 22.85 6.81
CA ARG A 19 1.05 24.07 7.01
C ARG A 19 1.34 24.73 5.68
N ARG A 20 1.02 26.02 5.59
CA ARG A 20 1.58 26.94 4.61
C ARG A 20 2.83 27.60 5.19
N SER A 21 3.93 27.54 4.47
CA SER A 21 5.14 28.31 4.77
C SER A 21 5.67 29.03 3.53
N PRO A 22 6.39 30.16 3.68
CA PRO A 22 7.06 30.82 2.57
C PRO A 22 7.96 29.85 1.82
N GLY A 23 7.92 29.92 0.49
CA GLY A 23 8.81 29.13 -0.33
C GLY A 23 10.25 29.62 -0.27
N VAL A 24 11.18 28.68 -0.38
CA VAL A 24 12.63 28.95 -0.31
C VAL A 24 13.23 29.29 -1.69
N THR A 25 12.43 29.29 -2.75
CA THR A 25 12.87 29.58 -4.12
C THR A 25 11.99 30.62 -4.78
N ARG A 26 12.49 31.25 -5.85
CA ARG A 26 11.71 32.22 -6.66
C ARG A 26 10.51 31.61 -7.40
N TRP A 27 10.45 30.28 -7.51
CA TRP A 27 9.47 29.56 -8.33
C TRP A 27 8.25 29.09 -7.53
N ALA A 28 8.43 28.81 -6.24
CA ALA A 28 7.35 28.46 -5.33
C ALA A 28 7.21 29.57 -4.29
N ARG A 29 6.08 30.29 -4.30
CA ARG A 29 5.81 31.34 -3.31
C ARG A 29 5.46 30.76 -1.95
N ASP A 30 4.73 29.66 -1.95
CA ASP A 30 4.26 28.96 -0.76
C ASP A 30 4.59 27.47 -0.89
N ILE A 31 4.93 26.85 0.24
CA ILE A 31 5.05 25.40 0.40
C ILE A 31 3.89 24.94 1.27
N TRP A 32 3.21 23.88 0.83
CA TRP A 32 2.11 23.24 1.54
C TRP A 32 2.58 21.86 2.01
N LYS A 33 2.53 21.63 3.32
CA LYS A 33 2.99 20.38 3.91
C LYS A 33 2.02 19.90 4.99
N PRO A 34 1.48 18.68 4.91
CA PRO A 34 0.84 18.01 6.03
C PRO A 34 1.78 17.94 7.23
N VAL A 35 1.30 18.34 8.42
CA VAL A 35 2.13 18.43 9.64
C VAL A 35 1.51 17.78 10.87
N ALA A 36 0.20 17.62 10.92
CA ALA A 36 -0.48 17.02 12.07
C ALA A 36 -1.84 16.43 11.68
N LEU A 37 -2.40 15.64 12.60
CA LEU A 37 -3.66 14.93 12.43
C LEU A 37 -4.59 15.22 13.62
N ILE A 38 -5.89 15.21 13.36
CA ILE A 38 -6.94 15.43 14.36
C ILE A 38 -7.87 14.21 14.32
N PRO A 39 -7.69 13.22 15.21
CA PRO A 39 -8.60 12.09 15.31
C PRO A 39 -10.00 12.55 15.76
N GLY A 40 -11.05 12.06 15.11
CA GLY A 40 -12.43 12.46 15.39
C GLY A 40 -12.76 13.90 14.99
N ALA A 41 -12.06 14.47 14.01
CA ALA A 41 -12.25 15.84 13.61
C ALA A 41 -13.67 16.10 13.04
N PRO A 42 -14.26 17.28 13.29
CA PRO A 42 -15.44 17.71 12.57
C PRO A 42 -15.09 18.06 11.13
N GLU A 43 -16.07 18.00 10.23
CA GLU A 43 -15.90 18.44 8.86
C GLU A 43 -15.39 19.90 8.78
N ALA A 44 -14.37 20.12 7.96
CA ALA A 44 -13.81 21.43 7.70
C ALA A 44 -13.20 21.47 6.30
N PHE A 45 -13.11 22.67 5.75
CA PHE A 45 -12.45 22.93 4.47
C PHE A 45 -11.54 24.14 4.61
N TRP A 46 -10.23 23.91 4.64
CA TRP A 46 -9.19 24.94 4.76
C TRP A 46 -9.43 26.00 5.84
N LYS A 47 -9.89 25.56 7.03
CA LYS A 47 -10.11 26.44 8.17
C LYS A 47 -8.78 26.78 8.84
N GLU A 48 -8.46 28.06 8.95
CA GLU A 48 -7.26 28.51 9.68
C GLU A 48 -7.34 28.09 11.16
N LEU A 49 -6.27 27.48 11.67
CA LEU A 49 -6.15 27.07 13.07
C LEU A 49 -5.22 28.01 13.83
N VAL A 50 -3.99 28.17 13.33
CA VAL A 50 -2.92 28.92 14.01
C VAL A 50 -2.10 29.67 12.97
N ARG A 51 -1.77 30.93 13.28
CA ARG A 51 -0.89 31.77 12.47
C ARG A 51 0.30 32.25 13.30
N LYS A 52 1.51 32.11 12.75
CA LYS A 52 2.77 32.59 13.31
C LYS A 52 3.59 33.26 12.22
N GLY A 53 3.47 34.59 12.12
CA GLY A 53 4.07 35.37 11.04
C GLY A 53 3.51 34.92 9.68
N GLU A 54 4.40 34.49 8.79
CA GLU A 54 4.04 34.00 7.46
C GLU A 54 3.65 32.52 7.41
N VAL A 55 3.87 31.78 8.51
CA VAL A 55 3.49 30.37 8.64
C VAL A 55 2.07 30.26 9.17
N VAL A 56 1.24 29.46 8.50
CA VAL A 56 -0.17 29.26 8.86
C VAL A 56 -0.52 27.78 8.81
N ASP A 57 -1.11 27.28 9.87
CA ASP A 57 -1.62 25.91 9.95
C ASP A 57 -3.13 25.93 9.70
N TYR A 58 -3.58 25.13 8.73
CA TYR A 58 -4.98 25.00 8.35
C TYR A 58 -5.47 23.59 8.66
N HIS A 59 -6.69 23.47 9.16
CA HIS A 59 -7.46 22.24 9.02
C HIS A 59 -7.91 22.15 7.56
N ALA A 60 -7.15 21.44 6.74
CA ALA A 60 -7.31 21.40 5.29
C ALA A 60 -8.57 20.62 4.88
N GLY A 61 -8.81 19.49 5.53
CA GLY A 61 -9.94 18.61 5.27
C GLY A 61 -10.05 17.51 6.30
N THR A 62 -11.23 16.92 6.41
CA THR A 62 -11.50 15.69 7.17
C THR A 62 -11.93 14.61 6.21
N VAL A 63 -11.37 13.42 6.36
CA VAL A 63 -11.71 12.23 5.57
C VAL A 63 -11.93 11.03 6.49
N ALA A 64 -12.69 10.05 6.00
CA ALA A 64 -12.81 8.76 6.68
C ALA A 64 -11.51 7.96 6.45
N MET A 65 -10.72 7.79 7.50
CA MET A 65 -9.59 6.85 7.48
C MET A 65 -10.14 5.45 7.74
N GLU A 66 -9.83 4.53 6.83
CA GLU A 66 -10.33 3.16 6.85
C GLU A 66 -9.18 2.18 7.10
N LEU A 67 -9.43 1.18 7.93
CA LEU A 67 -8.55 0.04 8.14
C LEU A 67 -9.23 -1.22 7.64
N PHE A 68 -8.48 -2.04 6.92
CA PHE A 68 -8.94 -3.30 6.34
C PHE A 68 -8.07 -4.44 6.83
N ARG A 69 -8.70 -5.58 7.15
CA ARG A 69 -7.98 -6.80 7.58
C ARG A 69 -6.90 -7.24 6.57
N ALA A 70 -7.11 -7.02 5.28
CA ALA A 70 -6.19 -7.45 4.23
C ALA A 70 -4.86 -6.66 4.22
N ASP A 71 -4.80 -5.51 4.89
CA ASP A 71 -3.68 -4.57 4.79
C ASP A 71 -2.99 -4.32 6.14
N VAL A 72 -3.19 -5.25 7.09
CA VAL A 72 -2.60 -5.20 8.43
C VAL A 72 -1.07 -5.12 8.39
N GLU A 73 -0.44 -5.78 7.42
CA GLU A 73 1.02 -5.71 7.22
C GLU A 73 1.48 -4.29 6.85
N GLY A 74 0.71 -3.58 6.02
CA GLY A 74 1.00 -2.19 5.67
C GLY A 74 0.94 -1.26 6.89
N TYR A 75 0.01 -1.52 7.81
CA TYR A 75 -0.11 -0.76 9.07
C TYR A 75 1.04 -1.05 10.03
N LEU A 76 1.50 -2.31 10.09
CA LEU A 76 2.67 -2.70 10.87
C LEU A 76 3.93 -1.99 10.40
N VAL A 77 4.13 -1.83 9.09
CA VAL A 77 5.26 -1.07 8.55
C VAL A 77 5.22 0.37 9.07
N SER A 78 4.07 1.04 8.94
CA SER A 78 3.87 2.42 9.40
C SER A 78 4.11 2.61 10.90
N LEU A 79 3.67 1.66 11.74
CA LEU A 79 3.92 1.70 13.19
C LEU A 79 5.37 1.41 13.58
N ASN A 80 6.10 0.65 12.76
CA ASN A 80 7.51 0.28 13.02
C ASN A 80 8.52 1.26 12.39
N MET A 81 8.07 2.32 11.72
CA MET A 81 8.94 3.40 11.27
C MET A 81 9.67 4.05 12.47
N ILE A 82 10.86 4.63 12.22
CA ILE A 82 11.65 5.34 13.26
C ILE A 82 10.77 6.35 14.00
N VAL A 83 9.92 7.07 13.26
CA VAL A 83 8.81 7.84 13.80
C VAL A 83 7.52 7.21 13.27
N PRO A 84 6.71 6.54 14.11
CA PRO A 84 5.43 5.99 13.70
C PRO A 84 4.60 7.09 13.03
N SER A 85 4.22 6.86 11.78
CA SER A 85 3.59 7.87 10.93
C SER A 85 2.43 7.26 10.14
N VAL A 86 1.37 8.05 9.91
CA VAL A 86 0.38 7.75 8.87
C VAL A 86 0.57 8.72 7.72
N TRP A 87 0.04 8.39 6.56
CA TRP A 87 0.27 9.12 5.33
C TRP A 87 -0.92 10.01 5.00
N VAL A 88 -0.64 11.28 4.73
CA VAL A 88 -1.64 12.22 4.21
C VAL A 88 -1.35 12.44 2.74
N ILE A 89 -2.37 12.19 1.92
CA ILE A 89 -2.33 12.37 0.47
C ILE A 89 -3.15 13.61 0.13
N LEU A 90 -2.50 14.56 -0.54
CA LEU A 90 -3.14 15.74 -1.10
C LEU A 90 -3.15 15.65 -2.63
N ASP A 91 -4.34 15.75 -3.21
CA ASP A 91 -4.53 15.81 -4.66
C ASP A 91 -4.81 17.23 -5.12
N LYS A 92 -4.53 17.50 -6.40
CA LYS A 92 -4.86 18.81 -6.99
C LYS A 92 -6.37 19.03 -6.96
N ASP A 93 -6.75 20.22 -6.51
CA ASP A 93 -8.15 20.62 -6.48
C ASP A 93 -8.65 20.95 -7.90
N GLN A 94 -9.46 20.05 -8.46
CA GLN A 94 -10.11 20.27 -9.76
C GLN A 94 -11.24 21.31 -9.69
N SER A 95 -11.78 21.57 -8.50
CA SER A 95 -12.88 22.54 -8.30
C SER A 95 -12.40 23.98 -8.13
N ASN A 96 -11.08 24.17 -7.96
CA ASN A 96 -10.43 25.47 -7.73
C ASN A 96 -11.08 26.28 -6.58
N ARG A 97 -11.58 25.58 -5.55
CA ARG A 97 -12.17 26.17 -4.33
C ARG A 97 -11.16 26.24 -3.19
N SER A 98 -10.16 25.37 -3.22
CA SER A 98 -9.09 25.31 -2.24
C SER A 98 -8.17 26.53 -2.37
N PRO A 99 -7.88 27.23 -1.26
CA PRO A 99 -6.91 28.33 -1.26
C PRO A 99 -5.48 27.88 -1.55
N SER A 100 -5.17 26.58 -1.43
CA SER A 100 -3.84 26.03 -1.70
C SER A 100 -3.71 25.41 -3.09
N GLY A 101 -4.84 25.19 -3.80
CA GLY A 101 -4.89 24.35 -5.00
C GLY A 101 -4.83 22.84 -4.70
N TRP A 102 -4.88 22.43 -3.42
CA TRP A 102 -4.84 21.04 -2.98
C TRP A 102 -6.07 20.68 -2.13
N VAL A 103 -6.46 19.41 -2.14
CA VAL A 103 -7.48 18.85 -1.26
C VAL A 103 -6.96 17.58 -0.60
N VAL A 104 -7.37 17.33 0.64
CA VAL A 104 -7.07 16.07 1.33
C VAL A 104 -7.93 14.99 0.69
N SER A 105 -7.31 14.07 -0.04
CA SER A 105 -8.03 12.97 -0.68
C SER A 105 -8.09 11.75 0.21
N THR A 106 -6.96 11.37 0.79
CA THR A 106 -6.82 10.17 1.61
C THR A 106 -5.91 10.41 2.80
N ILE A 107 -6.29 9.84 3.95
CA ILE A 107 -5.41 9.63 5.10
C ILE A 107 -5.37 8.14 5.32
N THR A 108 -4.19 7.53 5.23
CA THR A 108 -4.04 6.06 5.32
C THR A 108 -2.95 5.68 6.32
N ALA A 109 -3.22 4.63 7.09
CA ALA A 109 -2.22 3.99 7.92
C ALA A 109 -1.34 3.02 7.10
N SER A 110 -1.70 2.71 5.85
CA SER A 110 -0.97 1.76 5.03
C SER A 110 0.28 2.38 4.42
N ALA A 111 1.44 1.78 4.69
CA ALA A 111 2.65 2.12 3.93
C ALA A 111 2.55 1.67 2.46
N HIS A 112 1.76 0.65 2.14
CA HIS A 112 1.61 0.14 0.77
C HIS A 112 0.77 1.10 -0.08
N GLU A 113 -0.41 1.52 0.40
CA GLU A 113 -1.22 2.50 -0.33
C GLU A 113 -0.49 3.83 -0.50
N ALA A 114 0.30 4.25 0.49
CA ALA A 114 1.12 5.46 0.39
C ALA A 114 2.21 5.33 -0.68
N LEU A 115 2.82 4.16 -0.83
CA LEU A 115 3.79 3.89 -1.89
C LEU A 115 3.13 3.94 -3.27
N ASP A 116 1.96 3.33 -3.43
CA ASP A 116 1.20 3.37 -4.68
C ASP A 116 0.83 4.81 -5.07
N ALA A 117 0.47 5.64 -4.07
CA ALA A 117 0.17 7.05 -4.31
C ALA A 117 1.41 7.86 -4.73
N LEU A 118 2.58 7.55 -4.16
CA LEU A 118 3.85 8.19 -4.52
C LEU A 118 4.25 7.92 -5.98
N ASP A 119 3.94 6.74 -6.52
CA ASP A 119 4.29 6.36 -7.89
C ASP A 119 3.60 7.23 -8.95
N SER A 120 2.47 7.86 -8.62
CA SER A 120 1.77 8.77 -9.54
C SER A 120 2.55 10.07 -9.82
N GLY A 121 3.29 10.58 -8.84
CA GLY A 121 3.97 11.88 -8.90
C GLY A 121 3.05 13.11 -9.00
N GLU A 122 1.72 12.95 -9.00
CA GLU A 122 0.76 14.05 -9.13
C GLU A 122 0.29 14.61 -7.78
N SER A 123 0.40 13.79 -6.74
CA SER A 123 -0.08 14.05 -5.38
C SER A 123 1.06 14.40 -4.44
N ILE A 124 0.77 15.19 -3.40
CA ILE A 124 1.68 15.34 -2.26
C ILE A 124 1.38 14.20 -1.29
N VAL A 125 2.36 13.33 -1.05
CA VAL A 125 2.25 12.23 -0.09
C VAL A 125 3.27 12.45 1.00
N GLU A 126 2.80 12.69 2.23
CA GLU A 126 3.67 13.05 3.35
C GLU A 126 3.38 12.18 4.58
N ALA A 127 4.45 11.69 5.20
CA ALA A 127 4.40 10.98 6.46
C ALA A 127 4.18 11.99 7.60
N VAL A 128 3.09 11.79 8.36
CA VAL A 128 2.72 12.63 9.49
C VAL A 128 2.77 11.80 10.78
N PRO A 129 3.50 12.24 11.82
CA PRO A 129 3.59 11.52 13.08
C PRO A 129 2.22 11.21 13.68
N ILE A 130 2.02 9.97 14.13
CA ILE A 130 0.73 9.50 14.62
C ILE A 130 0.49 10.03 16.05
N PRO A 131 -0.66 10.68 16.33
CA PRO A 131 -1.07 10.96 17.70
C PRO A 131 -1.28 9.66 18.49
N GLU A 132 -0.92 9.65 19.78
CA GLU A 132 -0.99 8.44 20.62
C GLU A 132 -2.35 7.72 20.59
N SER A 133 -3.45 8.49 20.64
CA SER A 133 -4.81 7.94 20.55
C SER A 133 -5.06 7.20 19.23
N LEU A 134 -4.54 7.73 18.12
CA LEU A 134 -4.67 7.12 16.80
C LEU A 134 -3.77 5.89 16.67
N ALA A 135 -2.56 5.93 17.22
CA ALA A 135 -1.64 4.80 17.24
C ALA A 135 -2.23 3.62 18.01
N ALA A 136 -2.83 3.87 19.18
CA ALA A 136 -3.51 2.84 19.97
C ALA A 136 -4.70 2.23 19.19
N TRP A 137 -5.49 3.06 18.51
CA TRP A 137 -6.63 2.60 17.70
C TRP A 137 -6.22 1.73 16.51
N ILE A 138 -5.13 2.07 15.82
CA ILE A 138 -4.53 1.25 14.75
C ILE A 138 -3.97 -0.05 15.33
N LYS A 139 -3.21 0.05 16.44
CA LYS A 139 -2.57 -1.10 17.08
C LYS A 139 -3.60 -2.14 17.51
N GLU A 140 -4.71 -1.71 18.12
CA GLU A 140 -5.80 -2.62 18.50
C GLU A 140 -6.35 -3.38 17.29
N PHE A 141 -6.51 -2.70 16.15
CA PHE A 141 -6.95 -3.35 14.91
C PHE A 141 -5.94 -4.39 14.41
N ILE A 142 -4.65 -4.05 14.44
CA ILE A 142 -3.57 -4.99 14.12
C ILE A 142 -3.60 -6.19 15.05
N ASP A 143 -3.68 -5.99 16.37
CA ASP A 143 -3.68 -7.08 17.35
C ASP A 143 -4.86 -8.05 17.14
N MET A 144 -6.00 -7.57 16.65
CA MET A 144 -7.17 -8.41 16.33
C MET A 144 -7.04 -9.22 15.04
N HIS A 145 -6.25 -8.74 14.08
CA HIS A 145 -6.28 -9.24 12.70
C HIS A 145 -4.95 -9.77 12.18
N TYR A 146 -3.85 -9.45 12.84
CA TYR A 146 -2.53 -9.91 12.46
C TYR A 146 -2.40 -11.40 12.76
N ILE A 147 -2.16 -12.17 11.69
CA ILE A 147 -1.84 -13.58 11.76
C ILE A 147 -0.44 -13.69 11.16
N GLU A 148 0.55 -14.07 11.98
CA GLU A 148 1.89 -14.31 11.49
C GLU A 148 1.88 -15.53 10.56
N GLU A 149 2.01 -15.28 9.25
CA GLU A 149 2.17 -16.34 8.27
C GLU A 149 3.66 -16.58 8.00
N PRO A 150 4.21 -17.74 8.40
CA PRO A 150 5.61 -18.02 8.14
C PRO A 150 5.85 -18.13 6.63
N PHE A 151 6.81 -17.37 6.11
CA PHE A 151 7.15 -17.39 4.69
C PHE A 151 7.58 -18.80 4.25
N LYS A 152 6.70 -19.48 3.50
CA LYS A 152 6.99 -20.78 2.91
C LYS A 152 7.56 -20.60 1.51
N LYS A 153 8.89 -20.58 1.39
CA LYS A 153 9.55 -20.59 0.09
C LYS A 153 9.09 -21.81 -0.72
N ARG A 154 8.52 -21.58 -1.91
CA ARG A 154 8.23 -22.67 -2.86
C ARG A 154 9.56 -23.30 -3.25
N ARG A 155 9.73 -24.60 -2.95
CA ARG A 155 10.83 -25.37 -3.53
C ARG A 155 10.52 -25.60 -5.00
N ARG A 156 11.48 -25.33 -5.87
CA ARG A 156 11.38 -25.72 -7.28
C ARG A 156 11.28 -27.24 -7.31
N ASP A 157 10.33 -27.76 -8.07
CA ASP A 157 10.26 -29.20 -8.31
C ASP A 157 11.58 -29.62 -8.99
N GLU A 158 12.26 -30.59 -8.40
CA GLU A 158 13.48 -31.15 -8.98
C GLU A 158 13.10 -31.85 -10.29
N ILE A 159 13.66 -31.36 -11.39
CA ILE A 159 13.56 -32.05 -12.67
C ILE A 159 14.43 -33.30 -12.55
N ARG A 160 13.80 -34.47 -12.65
CA ARG A 160 14.50 -35.75 -12.63
C ARG A 160 15.32 -35.91 -13.93
N VAL A 161 16.60 -35.55 -13.88
CA VAL A 161 17.52 -35.61 -15.03
C VAL A 161 17.86 -37.03 -15.47
N ASP A 162 17.74 -38.01 -14.56
CA ASP A 162 17.91 -39.45 -14.84
C ASP A 162 16.61 -40.13 -15.30
N GLY A 163 15.54 -39.34 -15.49
CA GLY A 163 14.35 -39.85 -16.16
C GLY A 163 14.71 -40.17 -17.60
N ILE A 164 14.45 -41.41 -18.04
CA ILE A 164 14.37 -41.70 -19.47
C ILE A 164 13.18 -40.88 -19.96
N GLU A 165 13.44 -39.69 -20.49
CA GLU A 165 12.37 -38.87 -21.03
C GLU A 165 11.84 -39.60 -22.23
N ASP A 166 10.60 -40.10 -22.11
CA ASP A 166 9.94 -40.71 -23.23
C ASP A 166 9.64 -39.63 -24.30
N ALA A 167 10.63 -39.33 -25.15
CA ALA A 167 10.68 -38.34 -26.18
C ALA A 167 9.32 -37.86 -26.75
N LYS A 168 9.17 -36.53 -26.97
CA LYS A 168 7.89 -35.89 -27.40
C LYS A 168 7.37 -36.56 -28.66
N GLY A 169 6.22 -36.22 -29.20
CA GLY A 169 5.89 -36.53 -30.60
C GLY A 169 5.01 -37.76 -30.77
N ASP A 170 3.85 -37.54 -31.39
CA ASP A 170 2.85 -38.57 -31.68
C ASP A 170 3.38 -39.53 -32.78
N PRO A 171 3.37 -40.86 -32.55
CA PRO A 171 3.88 -41.83 -33.51
C PRO A 171 3.15 -41.84 -34.87
N ARG A 172 1.95 -41.24 -34.98
CA ARG A 172 1.12 -41.27 -36.19
C ARG A 172 1.42 -40.17 -37.23
N ILE A 173 2.23 -39.16 -36.90
CA ILE A 173 2.51 -38.02 -37.77
C ILE A 173 3.87 -38.21 -38.47
N ARG A 174 3.90 -38.19 -39.82
CA ARG A 174 5.14 -38.14 -40.61
C ARG A 174 5.69 -36.71 -40.59
N GLN A 175 6.95 -36.52 -40.20
CA GLN A 175 7.57 -35.21 -40.08
C GLN A 175 8.88 -35.13 -40.88
N GLN A 176 9.12 -33.97 -41.51
CA GLN A 176 10.25 -33.72 -42.42
C GLN A 176 11.51 -33.18 -41.72
N SER A 177 11.43 -32.81 -40.44
CA SER A 177 12.58 -32.31 -39.65
C SER A 177 12.44 -32.72 -38.19
N ASP A 178 13.53 -32.54 -37.43
CA ASP A 178 13.71 -33.04 -36.06
C ASP A 178 12.70 -32.42 -35.10
N VAL A 179 11.59 -33.13 -34.95
CA VAL A 179 10.57 -32.90 -33.95
C VAL A 179 10.68 -34.10 -33.01
N TYR A 180 11.07 -33.84 -31.77
CA TYR A 180 11.27 -34.80 -30.68
C TYR A 180 10.20 -35.92 -30.71
N ARG A 181 10.64 -37.22 -30.69
CA ARG A 181 9.92 -38.54 -30.81
C ARG A 181 10.37 -39.60 -29.76
N ALA A 182 9.44 -40.23 -29.03
CA ALA A 182 9.62 -41.19 -27.90
C ALA A 182 10.78 -42.24 -27.96
N PRO A 183 11.45 -42.58 -26.84
CA PRO A 183 12.52 -43.55 -26.67
C PRO A 183 11.87 -44.91 -26.62
N SER A 184 12.38 -45.74 -27.49
CA SER A 184 11.92 -47.10 -27.63
C SER A 184 12.16 -47.89 -26.35
N ASN A 185 11.09 -48.54 -25.90
CA ASN A 185 11.06 -49.62 -24.95
C ASN A 185 12.13 -50.69 -25.25
N ILE A 186 12.89 -50.99 -24.21
CA ILE A 186 13.82 -52.10 -24.01
C ILE A 186 13.39 -53.39 -24.73
N LYS A 187 14.23 -53.88 -25.65
CA LYS A 187 14.48 -55.31 -25.83
C LYS A 187 15.99 -55.53 -25.99
N LYS A 188 16.64 -56.00 -24.92
CA LYS A 188 18.04 -56.45 -24.96
C LYS A 188 18.17 -57.61 -25.98
N PRO A 189 19.19 -57.63 -26.86
CA PRO A 189 19.45 -58.81 -27.68
C PRO A 189 19.86 -59.96 -26.76
N ARG A 190 19.21 -61.13 -26.91
CA ARG A 190 19.65 -62.37 -26.28
C ARG A 190 20.92 -62.82 -26.98
N VAL A 191 22.04 -62.82 -26.26
CA VAL A 191 23.25 -63.51 -26.67
C VAL A 191 23.00 -65.02 -26.54
N GLN A 192 23.16 -65.75 -27.64
CA GLN A 192 23.35 -67.21 -27.67
C GLN A 192 24.71 -67.48 -28.30
#